data_AF-A0A8I1UZM0-F1
#
_entry.id   AF-A0A8I1UZM0-F1
#
_cell.length_a   1.000
_cell.length_b   1.000
_cell.length_c   1.000
_cell.angle_alpha   90.00
_cell.angle_beta   90.00
_cell.angle_gamma   90.00
#
_symmetry.space_group_name_H-M   'P 1'
#
loop_
_entity.id
_entity.type
_entity.pdbx_description
1 polymer ?
#
loop_
_entity_poly.entity_id
_entity_poly.type
_entity_poly.pdbx_seq_one_letter_code
_entity_poly.pdbx_strand_id
1 'polypeptide(L)' 'MDPFYRVLTINCPNCGIHLVRVAQTAHLDFAVCPSCMAAGVYEEVVGDPARLTARYALPEAVKEFVSRLDRQ' A
#
# COMPACT_ATOMS: atom_id res chain seq x y z
N MET A 1 13.39 -7.67 12.49
CA MET A 1 13.58 -7.31 11.08
C MET A 1 12.73 -6.09 10.82
N ASP A 2 13.33 -4.98 10.42
CA ASP A 2 12.62 -3.75 10.10
C ASP A 2 11.79 -3.93 8.82
N PRO A 3 10.54 -3.41 8.76
CA PRO A 3 9.71 -3.50 7.57
C PRO A 3 10.34 -2.70 6.41
N PHE A 4 10.45 -3.31 5.24
CA PHE A 4 10.92 -2.63 4.04
C PHE A 4 9.73 -1.92 3.35
N TYR A 5 9.90 -0.64 3.03
CA TYR A 5 8.91 0.11 2.26
C TYR A 5 9.56 0.83 1.08
N ARG A 6 8.82 0.95 -0.03
CA ARG A 6 9.26 1.68 -1.24
C ARG A 6 8.08 2.38 -1.89
N VAL A 7 8.25 3.64 -2.25
CA VAL A 7 7.27 4.36 -3.07
C VAL A 7 7.25 3.74 -4.47
N LEU A 8 6.05 3.44 -4.95
CA LEU A 8 5.81 2.90 -6.28
C LEU A 8 5.49 4.03 -7.25
N THR A 9 5.84 3.84 -8.52
CA THR A 9 5.42 4.72 -9.60
C THR A 9 3.97 4.49 -10.03
N ILE A 10 3.27 3.53 -9.40
CA ILE A 10 1.87 3.21 -9.66
C ILE A 10 1.01 4.20 -8.89
N ASN A 11 0.01 4.78 -9.55
CA ASN A 11 -0.90 5.72 -8.93
C ASN A 11 -2.17 5.00 -8.43
N CYS A 12 -2.71 5.47 -7.32
CA CYS A 12 -4.02 5.05 -6.84
C CYS A 12 -5.09 5.46 -7.86
N PRO A 13 -5.93 4.54 -8.36
CA PRO A 13 -6.98 4.87 -9.33
C PRO A 13 -8.05 5.80 -8.75
N ASN A 14 -8.21 5.81 -7.43
CA ASN A 14 -9.22 6.63 -6.76
C ASN A 14 -8.72 8.06 -6.44
N CYS A 15 -7.43 8.19 -6.13
CA CYS A 15 -6.89 9.39 -5.47
C CYS A 15 -5.73 10.03 -6.26
N GLY A 16 -5.21 9.34 -7.28
CA GLY A 16 -4.12 9.81 -8.15
C GLY A 16 -2.72 9.81 -7.52
N ILE A 17 -2.62 9.58 -6.20
CA ILE A 17 -1.36 9.59 -5.44
C ILE A 17 -0.58 8.30 -5.65
N HIS A 18 0.75 8.41 -5.64
CA HIS A 18 1.66 7.28 -5.71
C HIS A 18 1.42 6.27 -4.57
N LEU A 19 1.30 5.00 -4.93
CA LEU A 19 1.17 3.91 -3.98
C LEU A 19 2.49 3.65 -3.25
N VAL A 20 2.40 3.11 -2.06
CA VAL A 20 3.54 2.65 -1.25
C VAL A 20 3.49 1.14 -1.17
N ARG A 21 4.59 0.48 -1.51
CA ARG A 21 4.79 -0.93 -1.25
C ARG A 21 5.26 -1.09 0.19
N VAL A 22 4.57 -1.94 0.95
CA VAL A 22 4.92 -2.30 2.32
C VAL A 22 5.12 -3.81 2.38
N ALA A 23 6.37 -4.22 2.52
CA ALA A 23 6.75 -5.62 2.64
C ALA A 23 7.18 -5.92 4.09
N GLN A 24 6.36 -6.68 4.81
CA GLN A 24 6.69 -7.13 6.18
C GLN A 24 7.44 -8.47 6.18
N THR A 25 7.10 -9.38 5.25
CA THR A 25 7.77 -10.68 5.04
C THR A 25 7.61 -11.11 3.57
N ALA A 26 8.26 -12.20 3.14
CA ALA A 26 8.17 -12.72 1.76
C ALA A 26 6.74 -13.04 1.27
N HIS A 27 5.78 -13.19 2.20
CA HIS A 27 4.38 -13.50 1.92
C HIS A 27 3.43 -12.35 2.25
N LEU A 28 3.94 -11.24 2.80
CA LEU A 28 3.15 -10.10 3.25
C LEU A 28 3.67 -8.84 2.58
N ASP A 29 3.30 -8.70 1.31
CA ASP A 29 3.67 -7.60 0.45
C ASP A 29 2.42 -6.90 -0.10
N PHE A 30 2.23 -5.65 0.31
CA PHE A 30 1.02 -4.90 0.05
C PHE A 30 1.35 -3.61 -0.70
N ALA A 31 0.52 -3.26 -1.67
CA ALA A 31 0.47 -1.92 -2.23
C ALA A 31 -0.62 -1.15 -1.49
N VAL A 32 -0.29 0.01 -0.93
CA VAL A 32 -1.20 0.84 -0.12
C VAL A 32 -1.14 2.29 -0.58
N CYS A 33 -2.29 2.93 -0.74
CA CYS A 33 -2.39 4.36 -0.96
C CYS A 33 -2.33 5.10 0.38
N PRO A 34 -1.39 6.03 0.60
CA PRO A 34 -1.27 6.74 1.86
C PRO A 34 -2.44 7.70 2.14
N SER A 35 -3.07 8.23 1.09
CA SER A 35 -4.12 9.24 1.24
C SER A 35 -5.50 8.65 1.53
N CYS A 36 -5.93 7.66 0.75
CA CYS A 36 -7.27 7.06 0.89
C CYS A 36 -7.26 5.65 1.48
N MET A 37 -6.09 5.17 1.93
CA MET A 37 -5.91 3.89 2.62
C MET A 37 -6.35 2.66 1.81
N ALA A 38 -6.61 2.82 0.51
CA ALA A 38 -6.91 1.72 -0.38
C ALA A 38 -5.68 0.83 -0.56
N ALA A 39 -5.87 -0.48 -0.50
CA ALA A 39 -4.78 -1.43 -0.58
C ALA A 39 -5.13 -2.73 -1.29
N GLY A 40 -4.08 -3.48 -1.62
CA GLY A 40 -4.17 -4.79 -2.23
C GLY A 40 -2.85 -5.54 -2.12
N VAL A 41 -2.84 -6.80 -2.54
CA VAL A 41 -1.60 -7.57 -2.72
C VAL A 41 -0.74 -6.87 -3.77
N TYR A 42 0.54 -6.67 -3.48
CA TYR A 42 1.44 -5.93 -4.38
C TYR A 42 1.47 -6.53 -5.79
N GLU A 43 1.62 -7.84 -5.91
CA GLU A 43 1.68 -8.53 -7.22
C GLU A 43 0.39 -8.36 -8.02
N GLU A 44 -0.77 -8.42 -7.37
CA GLU A 44 -2.07 -8.19 -8.02
C GLU A 44 -2.23 -6.74 -8.47
N VAL A 45 -1.84 -5.77 -7.64
CA VAL A 45 -1.97 -4.34 -7.93
C VAL A 45 -1.00 -3.88 -9.03
N VAL A 46 0.19 -4.47 -9.10
CA VAL A 46 1.15 -4.22 -10.18
C VAL A 46 0.62 -4.74 -11.51
N GLY A 47 -0.01 -5.92 -11.51
CA GLY A 47 -0.65 -6.48 -12.70
C GLY A 47 -1.92 -5.74 -13.11
N ASP A 48 -2.73 -5.33 -12.13
CA ASP A 48 -4.00 -4.64 -12.32
C ASP A 48 -4.27 -3.65 -11.17
N PRO A 49 -4.06 -2.33 -11.38
CA PRO A 49 -4.31 -1.30 -10.38
C PRO A 49 -5.76 -1.24 -9.88
N ALA A 50 -6.74 -1.80 -10.60
CA ALA A 50 -8.14 -1.84 -10.18
C ALA A 50 -8.37 -2.81 -9.01
N ARG A 51 -7.39 -3.68 -8.70
CA ARG A 51 -7.42 -4.57 -7.52
C ARG A 51 -7.22 -3.83 -6.20
N LEU A 52 -6.86 -2.54 -6.24
CA LEU A 52 -6.71 -1.71 -5.05
C LEU A 52 -8.08 -1.41 -4.43
N THR A 53 -8.33 -1.89 -3.21
CA THR A 53 -9.62 -1.75 -2.52
C THR A 53 -9.51 -1.00 -1.20
N ALA A 54 -10.46 -0.09 -0.94
CA ALA A 54 -10.56 0.66 0.31
C ALA A 54 -10.90 -0.23 1.54
N ARG A 55 -11.38 -1.46 1.30
CA ARG A 55 -11.79 -2.40 2.37
C ARG A 55 -10.76 -3.50 2.63
N TYR A 56 -9.53 -3.34 2.13
CA TYR A 56 -8.52 -4.38 2.31
C TYR A 56 -8.20 -4.56 3.79
N ALA A 57 -8.15 -5.83 4.24
CA ALA A 57 -7.80 -6.18 5.61
C ALA A 57 -6.29 -6.02 5.82
N LEU A 58 -5.82 -4.77 5.94
CA LEU A 58 -4.43 -4.49 6.28
C LEU A 58 -4.17 -4.76 7.76
N PRO A 59 -2.99 -5.33 8.11
CA PRO A 59 -2.52 -5.38 9.49
C PRO A 59 -2.44 -3.98 10.10
N GLU A 60 -2.74 -3.83 11.40
CA GLU A 60 -2.71 -2.53 12.09
C GLU A 60 -1.35 -1.85 11.99
N ALA A 61 -0.26 -2.61 12.12
CA ALA A 61 1.10 -2.10 11.96
C ALA A 61 1.36 -1.45 10.58
N VAL A 62 0.76 -1.97 9.51
CA VAL A 62 0.85 -1.36 8.16
C VAL A 62 0.05 -0.07 8.11
N LYS A 63 -1.17 -0.07 8.69
CA LYS A 63 -2.02 1.12 8.73
C LYS A 63 -1.33 2.26 9.47
N GLU A 64 -0.82 2.00 10.68
CA GLU A 64 -0.09 2.98 11.48
C GLU A 64 1.14 3.50 10.75
N PHE A 65 1.90 2.62 10.10
CA PHE A 65 3.07 3.01 9.32
C PHE A 65 2.71 3.94 8.15
N VAL A 66 1.71 3.57 7.36
CA VAL A 66 1.27 4.34 6.19
C VAL A 66 0.65 5.67 6.59
N SER A 67 -0.16 5.71 7.66
CA SER A 67 -0.73 6.96 8.19
C SER A 67 0.34 7.95 8.69
N ARG A 68 1.55 7.48 9.02
CA ARG A 68 2.68 8.36 9.35
C ARG A 68 3.41 8.90 8.11
N LEU A 69 3.28 8.26 6.95
CA LEU A 69 3.88 8.72 5.69
C LEU A 69 3.07 9.86 5.05
N ASP A 70 1.75 9.90 5.24
CA ASP A 70 0.88 10.97 4.72
C ASP A 70 1.15 12.35 5.37
N ARG A 71 1.79 12.39 6.55
CA ARG A 71 2.08 13.62 7.31
C ARG A 71 3.46 14.24 7.07
N GLN A 72 4.26 13.70 6.14
CA GLN A 72 5.58 14.24 5.77
C GLN A 72 5.51 14.96 4.42
#